data_AF-A0A534S019-F1
#
_entry.id   AF-A0A534S019-F1
#
_cell.length_a   1.000
_cell.length_b   1.000
_cell.length_c   1.000
_cell.angle_alpha   90.00
_cell.angle_beta   90.00
_cell.angle_gamma   90.00
#
_symmetry.space_group_name_H-M   'P 1'
#
loop_
_entity.id
_entity.type
_entity.pdbx_description
1 polymer ?
#
loop_
_entity_poly.entity_id
_entity_poly.type
_entity_poly.pdbx_seq_one_letter_code
_entity_poly.pdbx_strand_id
1 'polypeptide(L)'
;MPRTSEVQSLLTRIKQQTAKALASLQGEITRREQELAVLKAAEAQWKGVVGEQPRAATMAASSQAPATRKRPRLDWDAVLARLPATFNAKEVKQRTGKPMEQVYAGVSRWVKDNKVKKHPQGGYQKAAFSSQQKESAASAKRKAA
;
A
#
# COMPACT_ATOMS: atom_id res chain seq x y z
N MET A 1 -2.87 64.03 -27.27
CA MET A 1 -2.78 62.57 -27.46
C MET A 1 -2.06 61.94 -26.26
N PRO A 2 -2.76 61.34 -25.27
CA PRO A 2 -2.12 60.75 -24.08
C PRO A 2 -2.31 59.22 -23.88
N ARG A 3 -3.02 58.51 -24.77
CA ARG A 3 -3.49 57.12 -24.54
C ARG A 3 -2.38 56.05 -24.47
N THR A 4 -1.18 56.30 -24.99
CA THR A 4 -0.09 55.31 -25.02
C THR A 4 0.57 55.11 -23.66
N SER A 5 0.57 56.14 -22.80
CA SER A 5 1.19 56.11 -21.46
C SER A 5 0.42 55.20 -20.49
N GLU A 6 -0.91 55.26 -20.51
CA GLU A 6 -1.78 54.43 -19.66
C GLU A 6 -1.63 52.94 -19.99
N VAL A 7 -1.60 52.59 -21.28
CA VAL A 7 -1.40 51.20 -21.73
C VAL A 7 -0.05 50.65 -21.29
N GLN A 8 1.02 51.45 -21.34
CA GLN A 8 2.35 51.04 -20.86
C GLN A 8 2.36 50.84 -19.33
N SER A 9 1.65 51.68 -18.58
CA SER A 9 1.52 51.54 -17.11
C SER A 9 0.77 50.26 -16.71
N LEU A 10 -0.26 49.86 -17.47
CA LEU A 10 -0.99 48.62 -17.21
C LEU A 10 -0.13 47.39 -17.52
N LEU A 11 0.58 47.39 -18.65
CA LEU A 11 1.47 46.29 -19.02
C LEU A 11 2.61 46.10 -18.01
N THR A 12 3.20 47.19 -17.51
CA THR A 12 4.25 47.11 -16.47
C THR A 12 3.71 46.54 -15.17
N ARG A 13 2.49 46.92 -14.76
CA ARG A 13 1.82 46.37 -13.59
C ARG A 13 1.54 44.87 -13.73
N ILE A 14 1.07 44.43 -14.90
CA ILE A 14 0.85 43.00 -15.18
C ILE A 14 2.18 42.23 -15.11
N LYS A 15 3.25 42.75 -15.74
CA LYS A 15 4.59 42.13 -15.68
C LYS A 15 5.12 42.01 -14.25
N GLN A 16 4.91 43.02 -13.41
CA GLN A 16 5.31 42.97 -12.00
C GLN A 16 4.49 41.94 -11.22
N GLN A 17 3.18 41.87 -11.46
CA GLN A 17 2.31 40.87 -10.82
C GLN A 17 2.67 39.44 -11.23
N THR A 18 2.95 39.19 -12.51
CA THR A 18 3.37 37.87 -12.99
C THR A 18 4.75 37.48 -12.47
N ALA A 19 5.70 38.41 -12.43
CA ALA A 19 7.02 38.17 -11.83
C ALA A 19 6.91 37.80 -10.34
N LYS A 20 6.06 38.50 -9.59
CA LYS A 20 5.81 38.21 -8.17
C LYS A 20 5.16 36.83 -7.98
N ALA A 21 4.18 36.49 -8.81
CA ALA A 21 3.53 35.19 -8.77
C ALA A 21 4.52 34.05 -9.09
N LEU A 22 5.35 34.21 -10.12
CA LEU A 22 6.39 33.25 -10.48
C LEU A 22 7.41 33.06 -9.37
N ALA A 23 7.89 34.14 -8.76
CA ALA A 23 8.82 34.06 -7.63
C ALA A 23 8.21 33.33 -6.42
N SER A 24 6.92 33.59 -6.12
CA SER A 24 6.19 32.89 -5.06
C SER A 24 6.10 31.38 -5.35
N LEU A 25 5.72 31.02 -6.57
CA LEU A 25 5.60 29.61 -6.98
C LEU A 25 6.96 28.90 -6.94
N GLN A 26 8.04 29.55 -7.36
CA GLN A 26 9.39 28.99 -7.26
C GLN A 26 9.81 28.76 -5.81
N GLY A 27 9.48 29.71 -4.91
CA GLY A 27 9.70 29.55 -3.47
C GLY A 27 8.91 28.36 -2.88
N GLU A 28 7.65 28.20 -3.29
CA GLU A 28 6.84 27.04 -2.86
C GLU A 28 7.39 25.72 -3.41
N ILE A 29 7.80 25.68 -4.67
CA ILE A 29 8.39 24.48 -5.28
C ILE A 29 9.64 24.06 -4.51
N THR A 30 10.59 24.99 -4.30
CA THR A 30 11.84 24.70 -3.58
C THR A 30 11.58 24.24 -2.14
N ARG A 31 10.62 24.85 -1.45
CA ARG A 31 10.19 24.41 -0.11
C ARG A 31 9.64 22.99 -0.14
N ARG A 32 8.73 22.68 -1.07
CA ARG A 32 8.12 21.34 -1.20
C ARG A 32 9.16 20.28 -1.57
N GLU A 33 10.14 20.64 -2.40
CA GLU A 33 11.26 19.76 -2.75
C GLU A 33 12.15 19.44 -1.54
N GLN A 34 12.43 20.43 -0.68
CA GLN A 34 13.13 20.20 0.59
C GLN A 34 12.34 19.30 1.53
N GLU A 35 11.04 19.56 1.71
CA GLU A 35 10.16 18.72 2.53
C GLU A 35 10.14 17.27 2.01
N LEU A 36 10.06 17.08 0.68
CA LEU A 36 10.13 15.77 0.06
C LEU A 36 11.49 15.09 0.25
N ALA A 37 12.60 15.84 0.20
CA ALA A 37 13.93 15.30 0.44
C ALA A 37 14.07 14.78 1.87
N VAL A 38 13.58 15.54 2.86
CA VAL A 38 13.57 15.14 4.27
C VAL A 38 12.70 13.90 4.48
N LEU A 39 11.49 13.87 3.93
CA LEU A 39 10.60 12.71 4.05
C LEU A 39 11.18 11.45 3.42
N LYS A 40 11.85 11.56 2.27
CA LYS A 40 12.56 10.43 1.64
C LYS A 40 13.73 9.94 2.48
N ALA A 41 14.49 10.85 3.10
CA ALA A 41 15.57 10.47 4.01
C ALA A 41 15.04 9.73 5.24
N ALA A 42 13.94 10.21 5.84
CA ALA A 42 13.26 9.52 6.92
C ALA A 42 12.75 8.14 6.47
N GLU A 43 12.10 8.03 5.31
CA GLU A 43 11.65 6.74 4.75
C GLU A 43 12.82 5.76 4.57
N ALA A 44 13.98 6.23 4.10
CA ALA A 44 15.17 5.40 3.95
C ALA A 44 15.71 4.91 5.31
N GLN A 45 15.74 5.78 6.32
CA GLN A 45 16.12 5.42 7.69
C GLN A 45 15.17 4.38 8.27
N TRP A 46 13.85 4.58 8.16
CA TRP A 46 12.86 3.60 8.60
C TRP A 46 12.97 2.27 7.85
N LYS A 47 13.28 2.28 6.55
CA LYS A 47 13.56 1.05 5.80
C LYS A 47 14.83 0.35 6.25
N GLY A 48 15.85 1.08 6.70
CA GLY A 48 17.02 0.50 7.36
C GLY A 48 16.62 -0.21 8.64
N VAL A 49 15.91 0.49 9.53
CA VAL A 49 15.49 -0.03 10.85
C VAL A 49 14.49 -1.20 10.74
N VAL A 50 13.58 -1.17 9.77
CA VAL A 50 12.59 -2.24 9.52
C VAL A 50 13.16 -3.35 8.62
N GLY A 51 14.16 -3.03 7.80
CA GLY A 51 14.80 -3.93 6.83
C GLY A 51 16.02 -4.69 7.39
N GLU A 52 16.47 -4.39 8.61
CA GLU A 52 17.50 -5.16 9.32
C GLU A 52 16.91 -6.43 9.95
N GLN A 53 16.24 -7.24 9.13
CA GLN A 53 16.25 -8.68 9.33
C GLN A 53 17.28 -9.22 8.33
N PRO A 54 18.42 -9.78 8.78
CA PRO A 54 19.52 -10.09 7.90
C PRO A 54 19.12 -11.23 6.98
N ARG A 55 18.77 -10.90 5.74
CA ARG A 55 18.70 -11.88 4.66
C ARG A 55 19.85 -11.61 3.72
N ALA A 56 20.91 -12.40 3.97
CA ALA A 56 22.08 -12.64 3.15
C ALA A 56 22.10 -11.91 1.79
N ALA A 57 23.06 -11.01 1.64
CA ALA A 57 23.45 -10.45 0.37
C ALA A 57 23.93 -11.59 -0.55
N THR A 58 23.22 -11.81 -1.66
CA THR A 58 23.82 -12.37 -2.86
C THR A 58 23.94 -11.25 -3.88
N MET A 59 25.20 -10.85 -4.08
CA MET A 59 25.63 -10.00 -5.19
C MET A 59 25.29 -10.69 -6.52
N ALA A 60 24.57 -9.99 -7.39
CA ALA A 60 24.64 -10.20 -8.82
C ALA A 60 24.38 -8.87 -9.52
N ALA A 61 25.44 -8.32 -10.10
CA ALA A 61 25.38 -7.18 -10.98
C ALA A 61 24.52 -7.51 -12.21
N SER A 62 23.56 -6.64 -12.54
CA SER A 62 23.08 -6.49 -13.91
C SER A 62 22.48 -5.10 -14.07
N SER A 63 23.18 -4.30 -14.86
CA SER A 63 22.75 -3.01 -15.38
C SER A 63 21.56 -3.20 -16.32
N GLN A 64 20.35 -2.95 -15.80
CA GLN A 64 19.15 -2.79 -16.61
C GLN A 64 18.35 -1.60 -16.07
N ALA A 65 17.91 -0.77 -17.03
CA ALA A 65 17.21 0.50 -16.88
C ALA A 65 16.19 0.56 -15.72
N PRO A 66 15.87 1.76 -15.18
CA PRO A 66 14.94 1.87 -14.07
C PRO A 66 13.53 1.49 -14.54
N ALA A 67 13.20 0.21 -14.41
CA ALA A 67 11.85 -0.28 -14.52
C ALA A 67 11.04 0.51 -13.48
N THR A 68 10.05 1.26 -13.97
CA THR A 68 8.99 1.86 -13.17
C THR A 68 8.62 0.83 -12.10
N ARG A 69 8.86 1.19 -10.82
CA ARG A 69 8.69 0.29 -9.67
C ARG A 69 7.25 -0.22 -9.67
N LYS A 70 7.00 -1.31 -10.39
CA LYS A 70 5.75 -2.06 -10.36
C LYS A 70 5.61 -2.43 -8.90
N ARG A 71 4.63 -1.81 -8.22
CA ARG A 71 4.34 -2.12 -6.81
C ARG A 71 4.38 -3.64 -6.69
N PRO A 72 5.20 -4.20 -5.77
CA PRO A 72 5.36 -5.65 -5.66
C PRO A 72 3.96 -6.26 -5.62
N ARG A 73 3.74 -7.25 -6.50
CA ARG A 73 2.47 -7.98 -6.54
C ARG A 73 2.25 -8.51 -5.13
N LEU A 74 1.08 -8.17 -4.56
CA LEU A 74 0.75 -8.58 -3.20
C LEU A 74 0.74 -10.12 -3.17
N ASP A 75 1.57 -10.70 -2.32
CA ASP A 75 1.58 -12.13 -2.08
C ASP A 75 0.39 -12.50 -1.20
N TRP A 76 -0.65 -13.03 -1.83
CA TRP A 76 -1.87 -13.44 -1.15
C TRP A 76 -1.62 -14.61 -0.19
N ASP A 77 -0.64 -15.46 -0.41
CA ASP A 77 -0.39 -16.58 0.51
C ASP A 77 0.28 -16.09 1.81
N ALA A 78 1.19 -15.13 1.70
CA ALA A 78 1.76 -14.46 2.87
C ALA A 78 0.70 -13.69 3.68
N VAL A 79 -0.28 -13.08 3.00
CA VAL A 79 -1.43 -12.43 3.67
C VAL A 79 -2.25 -13.47 4.41
N LEU A 80 -2.57 -14.60 3.78
CA LEU A 80 -3.32 -15.67 4.42
C LEU A 80 -2.60 -16.18 5.66
N ALA A 81 -1.28 -16.40 5.63
CA ALA A 81 -0.52 -16.86 6.78
C ALA A 81 -0.68 -15.94 8.01
N ARG A 82 -0.72 -14.62 7.81
CA ARG A 82 -0.83 -13.60 8.87
C ARG A 82 -2.24 -13.37 9.40
N LEU A 83 -3.28 -13.89 8.74
CA LEU A 83 -4.66 -13.72 9.18
C LEU A 83 -4.97 -14.63 10.39
N PRO A 84 -5.95 -14.26 11.24
CA PRO A 84 -6.47 -15.17 12.25
C PRO A 84 -7.12 -16.42 11.62
N ALA A 85 -7.38 -17.44 12.44
CA ALA A 85 -7.99 -18.70 12.00
C ALA A 85 -9.36 -18.48 11.34
N THR A 86 -10.11 -17.49 11.85
CA THR A 86 -11.37 -16.97 11.32
C THR A 86 -11.18 -15.49 11.01
N PHE A 87 -11.57 -15.03 9.83
CA PHE A 87 -11.40 -13.65 9.40
C PHE A 87 -12.52 -13.18 8.47
N ASN A 88 -12.66 -11.86 8.35
CA ASN A 88 -13.62 -11.21 7.46
C ASN A 88 -12.95 -10.45 6.31
N ALA A 89 -13.65 -10.25 5.19
CA ALA A 89 -13.13 -9.50 4.04
C ALA A 89 -12.69 -8.07 4.40
N LYS A 90 -13.35 -7.43 5.38
CA LYS A 90 -12.95 -6.11 5.92
C LYS A 90 -11.58 -6.14 6.60
N GLU A 91 -11.24 -7.21 7.32
CA GLU A 91 -9.94 -7.37 7.97
C GLU A 91 -8.83 -7.61 6.93
N VAL A 92 -9.13 -8.39 5.89
CA VAL A 92 -8.21 -8.57 4.75
C VAL A 92 -7.94 -7.23 4.07
N LYS A 93 -8.96 -6.40 3.86
CA LYS A 93 -8.80 -5.04 3.33
C LYS A 93 -7.88 -4.18 4.20
N GLN A 94 -8.09 -4.16 5.51
CA GLN A 94 -7.24 -3.40 6.44
C GLN A 94 -5.78 -3.84 6.39
N ARG A 95 -5.51 -5.15 6.32
CA ARG A 95 -4.13 -5.67 6.28
C ARG A 95 -3.43 -5.48 4.94
N THR A 96 -4.17 -5.42 3.85
CA THR A 96 -3.61 -5.35 2.49
C THR A 96 -3.60 -3.94 1.91
N GLY A 97 -4.44 -3.03 2.43
CA GLY A 97 -4.63 -1.69 1.88
C GLY A 97 -5.15 -1.67 0.45
N LYS A 98 -5.74 -2.79 -0.02
CA LYS A 98 -6.23 -2.97 -1.39
C LYS A 98 -7.70 -2.58 -1.51
N PRO A 99 -8.16 -2.20 -2.71
CA PRO A 99 -9.58 -1.99 -2.97
C PRO A 99 -10.35 -3.31 -2.81
N MET A 100 -11.63 -3.22 -2.44
CA MET A 100 -12.41 -4.38 -1.96
C MET A 100 -12.61 -5.43 -3.08
N GLU A 101 -12.65 -4.99 -4.32
CA GLU A 101 -12.75 -5.83 -5.52
C GLU A 101 -11.54 -6.78 -5.63
N GLN A 102 -10.34 -6.26 -5.36
CA GLN A 102 -9.12 -7.07 -5.34
C GLN A 102 -9.09 -8.03 -4.15
N VAL A 103 -9.63 -7.61 -2.99
CA VAL A 103 -9.76 -8.47 -1.81
C VAL A 103 -10.69 -9.65 -2.11
N TYR A 104 -11.85 -9.40 -2.71
CA TYR A 104 -12.76 -10.48 -3.10
C TYR A 104 -12.15 -11.43 -4.13
N ALA A 105 -11.37 -10.93 -5.09
CA ALA A 105 -10.62 -11.77 -6.02
C ALA A 105 -9.58 -12.65 -5.31
N GLY A 106 -8.84 -12.10 -4.35
CA GLY A 106 -7.86 -12.84 -3.54
C GLY A 106 -8.53 -13.91 -2.66
N VAL A 107 -9.61 -13.56 -1.97
CA VAL A 107 -10.36 -14.50 -1.14
C VAL A 107 -11.02 -15.60 -1.98
N SER A 108 -11.53 -15.26 -3.17
CA SER A 108 -12.12 -16.24 -4.09
C SER A 108 -11.09 -17.26 -4.57
N ARG A 109 -9.83 -16.83 -4.77
CA ARG A 109 -8.71 -17.75 -5.07
C ARG A 109 -8.44 -18.69 -3.90
N TRP A 110 -8.38 -18.20 -2.66
CA TRP A 110 -8.19 -19.07 -1.50
C TRP A 110 -9.32 -20.10 -1.32
N VAL A 111 -10.55 -19.74 -1.67
CA VAL A 111 -11.68 -20.67 -1.66
C VAL A 111 -11.52 -21.73 -2.76
N LYS A 112 -11.12 -21.34 -3.98
CA LYS A 112 -10.85 -22.28 -5.08
C LYS A 112 -9.69 -23.23 -4.76
N ASP A 113 -8.64 -22.72 -4.14
CA ASP A 113 -7.45 -23.49 -3.76
C ASP A 113 -7.69 -24.32 -2.48
N ASN A 114 -8.92 -24.36 -1.95
CA ASN A 114 -9.29 -25.03 -0.69
C ASN A 114 -8.47 -24.60 0.54
N LYS A 115 -7.81 -23.43 0.49
CA LYS A 115 -7.05 -22.86 1.62
C LYS A 115 -7.97 -22.26 2.69
N VAL A 116 -9.18 -21.88 2.30
CA VAL A 116 -10.17 -21.20 3.15
C VAL A 116 -11.58 -21.74 2.87
N LYS A 117 -12.39 -21.91 3.90
CA LYS A 117 -13.80 -22.29 3.83
C LYS A 117 -14.68 -21.14 4.32
N LYS A 118 -15.89 -21.02 3.78
CA LYS A 118 -16.90 -20.11 4.32
C LYS A 118 -17.40 -20.65 5.66
N HIS A 119 -17.38 -19.81 6.68
CA HIS A 119 -17.87 -20.17 8.00
C HIS A 119 -19.40 -19.93 8.08
N PRO A 120 -20.20 -20.83 8.68
CA PRO A 120 -21.65 -20.72 8.71
C PRO A 120 -22.17 -19.51 9.51
N GLN A 121 -21.40 -19.00 10.48
CA GLN A 121 -21.74 -17.78 11.22
C GLN A 121 -21.37 -16.47 10.49
N GLY A 122 -21.02 -16.57 9.20
CA GLY A 122 -20.46 -15.46 8.43
C GLY A 122 -18.94 -15.41 8.52
N GLY A 123 -18.30 -14.97 7.42
CA GLY A 123 -16.85 -14.86 7.32
C GLY A 123 -16.16 -16.10 6.73
N TYR A 124 -14.84 -16.14 6.90
CA TYR A 124 -13.94 -17.10 6.28
C TYR A 124 -13.06 -17.77 7.34
N GLN A 125 -12.89 -19.10 7.25
CA GLN A 125 -12.05 -19.88 8.13
C GLN A 125 -10.94 -20.56 7.34
N LYS A 126 -9.71 -20.55 7.86
CA LYS A 126 -8.59 -21.28 7.27
C LYS A 126 -8.84 -22.79 7.30
N ALA A 127 -8.56 -23.48 6.19
CA ALA A 127 -8.85 -24.91 6.05
C ALA A 127 -8.12 -25.78 7.09
N ALA A 128 -6.88 -25.43 7.45
CA ALA A 128 -6.09 -26.13 8.48
C ALA A 128 -6.73 -26.09 9.88
N PHE A 129 -7.48 -25.04 10.20
CA PHE A 129 -8.19 -24.93 11.48
C PHE A 129 -9.56 -25.63 11.46
N SER A 130 -10.17 -25.77 10.27
CA SER A 130 -11.46 -26.46 10.12
C SER A 130 -11.37 -27.98 10.33
N SER A 131 -10.22 -28.60 10.04
CA SER A 131 -10.00 -30.03 10.28
C SER A 131 -9.82 -30.33 11.77
N GLN A 132 -9.05 -29.51 12.50
CA GLN A 132 -8.84 -29.69 13.95
C GLN A 132 -10.14 -29.55 14.76
N GLN A 133 -11.05 -28.67 14.33
CA GLN A 133 -12.34 -28.48 15.00
C GLN A 133 -13.31 -29.64 14.74
N LYS A 134 -13.22 -30.31 13.58
CA LYS A 134 -14.02 -31.49 13.25
C LYS A 134 -13.52 -32.75 13.99
N GLU A 135 -12.22 -32.84 14.21
CA GLU A 135 -11.57 -33.99 14.88
C GLU A 135 -11.75 -33.95 16.41
N SER A 136 -11.67 -32.76 17.02
CA SER A 136 -11.98 -32.57 18.44
C SER A 136 -13.45 -32.81 18.79
N ALA A 137 -14.39 -32.39 17.92
CA ALA A 137 -15.81 -32.68 18.09
C ALA A 137 -16.15 -34.18 17.95
N ALA A 138 -15.44 -34.90 17.07
CA ALA A 138 -15.62 -36.34 16.89
C ALA A 138 -15.04 -37.16 18.08
N SER A 139 -13.93 -36.70 18.67
CA SER A 139 -13.33 -37.32 19.86
C SER A 139 -14.19 -37.13 21.12
N ALA A 140 -14.79 -35.94 21.29
CA ALA A 140 -15.71 -35.67 22.41
C ALA A 140 -16.96 -36.56 22.40
N LYS A 141 -17.46 -36.93 21.21
CA LYS A 141 -18.64 -37.79 21.05
C LYS A 141 -18.37 -39.27 21.33
N ARG A 142 -17.11 -39.71 21.27
CA ARG A 142 -16.67 -41.08 21.60
C ARG A 142 -16.37 -41.30 23.08
N LYS A 143 -16.29 -40.24 23.89
CA LYS A 143 -16.05 -40.30 25.34
C LYS A 143 -17.32 -40.17 26.18
N ALA A 144 -18.47 -39.94 25.54
CA ALA A 144 -19.78 -39.77 26.18
C ALA A 144 -20.79 -40.86 25.78
N ALA A 145 -20.32 -41.92 25.10
CA ALA A 145 -21.03 -43.15 24.81
C ALA A 145 -20.25 -44.30 25.44
#